data_AF-A0A0K1P605-F1
#
_entry.id   AF-A0A0K1P605-F1
#
_cell.length_a   1.000
_cell.length_b   1.000
_cell.length_c   1.000
_cell.angle_alpha   90.00
_cell.angle_beta   90.00
_cell.angle_gamma   90.00
#
_symmetry.space_group_name_H-M   'P 1'
#
loop_
_entity.id
_entity.type
_entity.pdbx_description
1 polymer ?
#
loop_
_entity_poly.entity_id
_entity_poly.type
_entity_poly.pdbx_seq_one_letter_code
_entity_poly.pdbx_strand_id
1 'polypeptide(L)'
;MKSFSKYREEKFGLEESYKFDFNSLNYKIDGIIFITTSFIIPFVFSLFFRIFFNLKSNITAQEIFFYVNMASNLFGLVIFILRNPRKILTNSYSLFYFFIILPSLIYIVIGSITNPLISDYENKESIGKIIQGITQIISEIIIIILAFCLDKKIVKRIFNTFKKSYVPLIFWVVIGLLTLIIISTAFFSILIENNLLKFPQSDNQDSLIKMLDQNQPNSIRITYIILLVLLTIIVAPICEELCMRESYFSNCSNEYIGLIFSALTFGFIHYGNTGDFEHFMSYTMAGIILASIFWFSKGNITYSWLVHLLNNLFALILVFVL
;
A
#
# COMPACT_ATOMS: atom_id res chain seq x y z
N MET A 1 -10.39 29.84 3.15
CA MET A 1 -11.00 28.58 2.63
C MET A 1 -11.70 28.72 1.27
N LYS A 2 -12.51 29.76 1.00
CA LYS A 2 -13.18 29.92 -0.32
C LYS A 2 -12.21 29.97 -1.52
N SER A 3 -11.03 30.59 -1.38
CA SER A 3 -10.01 30.63 -2.43
C SER A 3 -9.41 29.25 -2.73
N PHE A 4 -9.16 28.43 -1.70
CA PHE A 4 -8.54 27.11 -1.83
C PHE A 4 -9.48 26.07 -2.47
N SER A 5 -10.74 26.02 -2.02
CA SER A 5 -11.75 25.13 -2.60
C SER A 5 -12.00 25.46 -4.08
N LYS A 6 -12.08 26.76 -4.39
CA LYS A 6 -12.21 27.25 -5.77
C LYS A 6 -11.02 26.84 -6.64
N TYR A 7 -9.79 27.03 -6.14
CA TYR A 7 -8.58 26.61 -6.85
C TYR A 7 -8.58 25.10 -7.16
N ARG A 8 -8.94 24.26 -6.18
CA ARG A 8 -9.04 22.81 -6.39
C ARG A 8 -10.09 22.46 -7.45
N GLU A 9 -11.23 23.16 -7.48
CA GLU A 9 -12.25 22.96 -8.52
C GLU A 9 -11.76 23.37 -9.90
N GLU A 10 -11.12 24.52 -10.01
CA GLU A 10 -10.59 25.02 -11.28
C GLU A 10 -9.50 24.12 -11.87
N LYS A 11 -8.67 23.51 -11.01
CA LYS A 11 -7.52 22.68 -11.46
C LYS A 11 -7.83 21.18 -11.56
N PHE A 12 -8.69 20.66 -10.71
CA PHE A 12 -8.96 19.22 -10.60
C PHE A 12 -10.45 18.88 -10.65
N GLY A 13 -11.30 19.81 -11.11
CA GLY A 13 -12.72 19.53 -11.33
C GLY A 13 -12.89 18.32 -12.22
N LEU A 14 -13.60 17.30 -11.70
CA LEU A 14 -13.97 16.09 -12.43
C LEU A 14 -15.41 16.23 -12.89
N GLU A 15 -15.75 15.68 -14.06
CA GLU A 15 -17.15 15.61 -14.49
C GLU A 15 -17.94 14.77 -13.48
N GLU A 16 -19.17 15.21 -13.20
CA GLU A 16 -20.01 14.62 -12.14
C GLU A 16 -20.24 13.12 -12.32
N SER A 17 -20.23 12.63 -13.57
CA SER A 17 -20.45 11.21 -13.90
C SER A 17 -19.38 10.25 -13.38
N TYR A 18 -18.19 10.73 -13.03
CA TYR A 18 -17.07 9.92 -12.53
C TYR A 18 -16.31 10.55 -11.36
N LYS A 19 -16.84 11.62 -10.78
CA LYS A 19 -16.29 12.27 -9.59
C LYS A 19 -16.20 11.28 -8.42
N PHE A 20 -15.14 11.41 -7.63
CA PHE A 20 -14.98 10.63 -6.40
C PHE A 20 -15.90 11.16 -5.31
N ASP A 21 -16.56 10.25 -4.59
CA ASP A 21 -17.50 10.60 -3.52
C ASP A 21 -16.85 10.35 -2.15
N PHE A 22 -16.47 11.44 -1.49
CA PHE A 22 -15.90 11.41 -0.15
C PHE A 22 -16.90 11.06 0.95
N ASN A 23 -18.22 11.04 0.67
CA ASN A 23 -19.28 10.85 1.66
C ASN A 23 -20.24 9.71 1.25
N SER A 24 -19.67 8.63 0.72
CA SER A 24 -20.45 7.56 0.08
C SER A 24 -21.17 6.57 1.02
N LEU A 25 -20.80 6.57 2.31
CA LEU A 25 -21.32 5.76 3.42
C LEU A 25 -21.49 6.60 4.70
N ASN A 26 -21.98 5.99 5.79
CA ASN A 26 -22.10 6.67 7.08
C ASN A 26 -20.77 6.60 7.84
N TYR A 27 -19.98 7.69 7.82
CA TYR A 27 -18.67 7.73 8.49
C TYR A 27 -18.72 7.42 9.99
N LYS A 28 -19.84 7.73 10.68
CA LYS A 28 -19.98 7.50 12.12
C LYS A 28 -20.19 6.03 12.47
N ILE A 29 -20.61 5.21 11.51
CA ILE A 29 -20.85 3.78 11.74
C ILE A 29 -19.92 2.97 10.85
N ASP A 30 -20.11 3.05 9.53
CA ASP A 30 -19.35 2.27 8.56
C ASP A 30 -17.86 2.68 8.58
N GLY A 31 -17.58 3.99 8.64
CA GLY A 31 -16.22 4.51 8.74
C GLY A 31 -15.51 4.09 10.03
N ILE A 32 -16.18 4.17 11.18
CA ILE A 32 -15.62 3.71 12.46
C ILE A 32 -15.35 2.21 12.45
N ILE A 33 -16.29 1.40 11.97
CA ILE A 33 -16.11 -0.06 11.87
C ILE A 33 -14.90 -0.37 10.98
N PHE A 34 -14.83 0.24 9.81
CA PHE A 34 -13.71 0.07 8.89
C PHE A 34 -12.39 0.41 9.58
N ILE A 35 -12.20 1.65 10.04
CA ILE A 35 -10.95 2.11 10.68
C ILE A 35 -10.57 1.25 11.88
N THR A 36 -11.56 0.83 12.68
CA THR A 36 -11.30 0.00 13.85
C THR A 36 -10.71 -1.35 13.46
N THR A 37 -11.29 -1.98 12.44
CA THR A 37 -10.92 -3.34 12.00
C THR A 37 -9.73 -3.37 11.06
N SER A 38 -9.55 -2.35 10.23
CA SER A 38 -8.47 -2.24 9.26
C SER A 38 -7.19 -1.60 9.79
N PHE A 39 -7.28 -0.80 10.87
CA PHE A 39 -6.13 -0.08 11.41
C PHE A 39 -6.01 -0.14 12.93
N ILE A 40 -7.01 0.30 13.71
CA ILE A 40 -6.83 0.48 15.17
C ILE A 40 -6.48 -0.84 15.85
N ILE A 41 -7.23 -1.91 15.60
CA ILE A 41 -6.95 -3.23 16.17
C ILE A 41 -5.56 -3.72 15.71
N PRO A 42 -5.24 -3.83 14.40
CA PRO A 42 -3.91 -4.20 13.95
C PRO A 42 -2.78 -3.37 14.57
N PHE A 43 -2.93 -2.05 14.64
CA PHE A 43 -1.92 -1.15 15.17
C PHE A 43 -1.68 -1.36 16.67
N VAL A 44 -2.74 -1.41 17.47
CA VAL A 44 -2.65 -1.63 18.93
C VAL A 44 -2.02 -2.99 19.22
N PHE A 45 -2.43 -4.04 18.50
CA PHE A 45 -1.82 -5.36 18.67
C PHE A 45 -0.36 -5.36 18.20
N SER A 46 -0.01 -4.73 17.08
CA SER A 46 1.40 -4.64 16.65
C SER A 46 2.28 -3.97 17.71
N LEU A 47 1.82 -2.87 18.32
CA LEU A 47 2.52 -2.22 19.44
C LEU A 47 2.63 -3.14 20.67
N PHE A 48 1.55 -3.82 21.04
CA PHE A 48 1.55 -4.78 22.14
C PHE A 48 2.57 -5.91 21.89
N PHE A 49 2.58 -6.51 20.70
CA PHE A 49 3.53 -7.55 20.32
C PHE A 49 4.97 -7.01 20.26
N ARG A 50 5.17 -5.77 19.82
CA ARG A 50 6.47 -5.12 19.82
C ARG A 50 7.04 -4.96 21.24
N ILE A 51 6.23 -4.47 22.18
CA ILE A 51 6.65 -4.17 23.56
C ILE A 51 6.84 -5.46 24.38
N PHE A 52 5.91 -6.40 24.30
CA PHE A 52 5.87 -7.55 25.21
C PHE A 52 6.48 -8.83 24.61
N PHE A 53 6.56 -8.94 23.29
CA PHE A 53 6.97 -10.18 22.61
C PHE A 53 8.11 -10.00 21.60
N ASN A 54 8.69 -8.79 21.53
CA ASN A 54 9.78 -8.44 20.62
C ASN A 54 9.48 -8.78 19.15
N LEU A 55 8.34 -8.29 18.66
CA LEU A 55 7.81 -8.52 17.30
C LEU A 55 8.87 -8.47 16.19
N LYS A 56 9.86 -7.57 16.27
CA LYS A 56 10.91 -7.41 15.25
C LYS A 56 11.79 -8.64 15.01
N SER A 57 12.08 -9.41 16.05
CA SER A 57 13.01 -10.55 15.94
C SER A 57 12.39 -11.89 16.31
N ASN A 58 11.14 -11.89 16.79
CA ASN A 58 10.44 -13.10 17.19
C ASN A 58 9.45 -13.55 16.10
N ILE A 59 9.85 -14.57 15.33
CA ILE A 59 9.05 -15.13 14.23
C ILE A 59 7.66 -15.60 14.72
N THR A 60 7.59 -16.29 15.87
CA THR A 60 6.31 -16.74 16.43
C THR A 60 5.40 -15.55 16.78
N ALA A 61 5.96 -14.46 17.30
CA ALA A 61 5.19 -13.23 17.55
C ALA A 61 4.65 -12.62 16.25
N GLN A 62 5.45 -12.60 15.18
CA GLN A 62 5.04 -12.12 13.85
C GLN A 62 3.91 -12.96 13.26
N GLU A 63 4.00 -14.29 13.36
CA GLU A 63 2.96 -15.21 12.89
C GLU A 63 1.64 -15.02 13.65
N ILE A 64 1.69 -14.94 14.98
CA ILE A 64 0.48 -14.69 15.78
C ILE A 64 -0.12 -13.33 15.43
N PHE A 65 0.71 -12.28 15.32
CA PHE A 65 0.25 -10.96 14.94
C PHE A 65 -0.41 -10.97 13.55
N PHE A 66 0.18 -11.66 12.59
CA PHE A 66 -0.38 -11.83 11.25
C PHE A 66 -1.80 -12.42 11.31
N TYR A 67 -2.04 -13.47 12.11
CA TYR A 67 -3.37 -14.04 12.28
C TYR A 67 -4.36 -13.09 12.96
N VAL A 68 -3.91 -12.31 13.96
CA VAL A 68 -4.75 -11.27 14.59
C VAL A 68 -5.16 -10.21 13.58
N ASN A 69 -4.21 -9.73 12.76
CA ASN A 69 -4.47 -8.75 11.71
C ASN A 69 -5.47 -9.28 10.67
N MET A 70 -5.27 -10.53 10.21
CA MET A 70 -6.17 -11.19 9.26
C MET A 70 -7.58 -11.38 9.86
N ALA A 71 -7.69 -11.82 11.11
CA ALA A 71 -8.98 -12.00 11.78
C ALA A 71 -9.74 -10.68 11.95
N SER A 72 -9.04 -9.61 12.33
CA SER A 72 -9.63 -8.27 12.43
C SER A 72 -10.20 -7.79 11.09
N ASN A 73 -9.42 -7.92 10.02
CA ASN A 73 -9.86 -7.52 8.67
C ASN A 73 -10.99 -8.39 8.12
N LEU A 74 -10.97 -9.70 8.38
CA LEU A 74 -12.07 -10.60 8.02
C LEU A 74 -13.37 -10.23 8.75
N PHE A 75 -13.29 -9.91 10.05
CA PHE A 75 -14.43 -9.46 10.82
C PHE A 75 -15.00 -8.14 10.27
N GLY A 76 -14.14 -7.18 9.95
CA GLY A 76 -14.51 -5.92 9.28
C GLY A 76 -15.21 -6.15 7.94
N LEU A 77 -14.65 -7.03 7.10
CA LEU A 77 -15.24 -7.41 5.81
C LEU A 77 -16.62 -8.05 5.98
N VAL A 78 -16.79 -8.97 6.94
CA VAL A 78 -18.09 -9.61 7.22
C VAL A 78 -19.13 -8.58 7.65
N ILE A 79 -18.80 -7.69 8.59
CA ILE A 79 -19.75 -6.63 9.00
C ILE A 79 -20.08 -5.73 7.80
N PHE A 80 -19.09 -5.39 6.99
CA PHE A 80 -19.30 -4.57 5.81
C PHE A 80 -20.26 -5.24 4.81
N ILE A 81 -20.07 -6.54 4.54
CA ILE A 81 -20.95 -7.36 3.69
C ILE A 81 -22.39 -7.34 4.19
N LEU A 82 -22.59 -7.52 5.49
CA LEU A 82 -23.92 -7.55 6.11
C LEU A 82 -24.62 -6.20 6.02
N ARG A 83 -23.88 -5.10 6.18
CA ARG A 83 -24.45 -3.74 6.18
C ARG A 83 -24.65 -3.18 4.78
N ASN A 84 -23.78 -3.53 3.84
CA ASN A 84 -23.70 -2.94 2.51
C ASN A 84 -23.69 -4.01 1.39
N PRO A 85 -24.61 -5.00 1.37
CA PRO A 85 -24.51 -6.18 0.52
C PRO A 85 -24.47 -5.89 -0.98
N ARG A 86 -25.17 -4.84 -1.44
CA ARG A 86 -25.17 -4.43 -2.85
C ARG A 86 -23.93 -3.65 -3.27
N LYS A 87 -23.17 -3.15 -2.29
CA LYS A 87 -22.02 -2.27 -2.51
C LYS A 87 -20.69 -2.98 -2.37
N ILE A 88 -20.62 -4.20 -1.83
CA ILE A 88 -19.35 -4.95 -1.56
C ILE A 88 -18.33 -4.80 -2.69
N LEU A 89 -18.74 -5.10 -3.92
CA LEU A 89 -17.87 -5.11 -5.08
C LEU A 89 -17.89 -3.81 -5.89
N THR A 90 -18.70 -2.82 -5.52
CA THR A 90 -18.82 -1.55 -6.26
C THR A 90 -18.25 -0.39 -5.46
N ASN A 91 -17.65 0.61 -6.11
CA ASN A 91 -16.99 1.75 -5.44
C ASN A 91 -15.83 1.34 -4.52
N SER A 92 -15.10 0.29 -4.87
CA SER A 92 -13.82 -0.10 -4.26
C SER A 92 -13.84 -0.47 -2.77
N TYR A 93 -15.00 -0.61 -2.13
CA TYR A 93 -15.04 -0.78 -0.68
C TYR A 93 -14.36 -2.05 -0.17
N SER A 94 -14.40 -3.15 -0.93
CA SER A 94 -13.76 -4.41 -0.52
C SER A 94 -12.27 -4.50 -0.85
N LEU A 95 -11.72 -3.59 -1.66
CA LEU A 95 -10.36 -3.74 -2.20
C LEU A 95 -9.31 -3.78 -1.10
N PHE A 96 -9.41 -2.93 -0.07
CA PHE A 96 -8.47 -2.96 1.05
C PHE A 96 -8.51 -4.31 1.80
N TYR A 97 -9.70 -4.86 2.06
CA TYR A 97 -9.80 -6.16 2.71
C TYR A 97 -9.18 -7.27 1.85
N PHE A 98 -9.40 -7.24 0.53
CA PHE A 98 -8.78 -8.18 -0.40
C PHE A 98 -7.26 -8.03 -0.44
N PHE A 99 -6.73 -6.80 -0.34
CA PHE A 99 -5.30 -6.56 -0.26
C PHE A 99 -4.64 -7.24 0.94
N ILE A 100 -5.33 -7.27 2.09
CA ILE A 100 -4.83 -7.96 3.29
C ILE A 100 -5.00 -9.49 3.20
N ILE A 101 -6.13 -9.97 2.69
CA ILE A 101 -6.52 -11.38 2.80
C ILE A 101 -6.01 -12.23 1.61
N LEU A 102 -6.07 -11.69 0.40
CA LEU A 102 -5.86 -12.47 -0.82
C LEU A 102 -4.44 -13.02 -0.97
N PRO A 103 -3.35 -12.27 -0.68
CA PRO A 103 -1.99 -12.80 -0.73
C PRO A 103 -1.82 -14.10 0.05
N SER A 104 -2.37 -14.15 1.26
CA SER A 104 -2.27 -15.29 2.15
C SER A 104 -3.10 -16.48 1.67
N LEU A 105 -4.30 -16.23 1.16
CA LEU A 105 -5.13 -17.29 0.57
C LEU A 105 -4.46 -17.91 -0.66
N ILE A 106 -3.90 -17.08 -1.55
CA ILE A 106 -3.20 -17.55 -2.74
C ILE A 106 -1.90 -18.27 -2.35
N TYR A 107 -1.16 -17.76 -1.37
CA TYR A 107 0.04 -18.42 -0.86
C TYR A 107 -0.27 -19.80 -0.25
N ILE A 108 -1.36 -19.96 0.50
CA ILE A 108 -1.76 -21.27 1.03
C ILE A 108 -2.01 -22.27 -0.11
N VAL A 109 -2.74 -21.85 -1.15
CA VAL A 109 -3.06 -22.71 -2.29
C VAL A 109 -1.79 -23.07 -3.06
N ILE A 110 -1.01 -22.07 -3.50
CA ILE A 110 0.20 -22.29 -4.30
C ILE A 110 1.26 -23.03 -3.47
N GLY A 111 1.52 -22.58 -2.25
CA GLY A 111 2.50 -23.16 -1.33
C GLY A 111 2.22 -24.62 -1.00
N SER A 112 0.95 -25.03 -0.88
CA SER A 112 0.59 -26.44 -0.66
C SER A 112 0.98 -27.35 -1.83
N ILE A 113 1.01 -26.80 -3.05
CA ILE A 113 1.37 -27.53 -4.27
C ILE A 113 2.89 -27.48 -4.48
N THR A 114 3.51 -26.32 -4.27
CA THR A 114 4.93 -26.09 -4.60
C THR A 114 5.86 -26.59 -3.52
N ASN A 115 5.54 -26.43 -2.23
CA ASN A 115 6.46 -26.81 -1.13
C ASN A 115 6.91 -28.28 -1.17
N PRO A 116 6.04 -29.28 -1.48
CA PRO A 116 6.47 -30.67 -1.64
C PRO A 116 7.37 -30.92 -2.85
N LEU A 117 7.34 -30.04 -3.86
CA LEU A 117 8.09 -30.18 -5.11
C LEU A 117 9.49 -29.55 -5.04
N ILE A 118 9.78 -28.77 -4.00
CA ILE A 118 11.10 -28.16 -3.80
C ILE A 118 12.06 -29.22 -3.26
N SER A 119 12.85 -29.81 -4.15
CA SER A 119 13.92 -30.77 -3.82
C SER A 119 15.25 -30.11 -3.45
N ASP A 120 15.43 -28.84 -3.78
CA ASP A 120 16.61 -28.04 -3.45
C ASP A 120 16.51 -27.50 -2.01
N TYR A 121 17.02 -28.30 -1.06
CA TYR A 121 17.00 -27.96 0.36
C TYR A 121 17.92 -26.79 0.73
N GLU A 122 19.01 -26.57 -0.02
CA GLU A 122 19.96 -25.48 0.25
C GLU A 122 19.32 -24.13 -0.07
N ASN A 123 18.58 -24.04 -1.18
CA ASN A 123 17.93 -22.80 -1.62
C ASN A 123 16.46 -22.68 -1.21
N LYS A 124 15.96 -23.58 -0.36
CA LYS A 124 14.53 -23.68 -0.03
C LYS A 124 13.93 -22.37 0.49
N GLU A 125 14.68 -21.62 1.32
CA GLU A 125 14.24 -20.32 1.83
C GLU A 125 14.11 -19.28 0.71
N SER A 126 15.14 -19.16 -0.15
CA SER A 126 15.14 -18.23 -1.29
C SER A 126 14.00 -18.55 -2.27
N ILE A 127 13.78 -19.83 -2.57
CA ILE A 127 12.66 -20.28 -3.41
C ILE A 127 11.32 -19.95 -2.76
N GLY A 128 11.21 -20.13 -1.44
CA GLY A 128 10.02 -19.76 -0.67
C GLY A 128 9.68 -18.27 -0.81
N LYS A 129 10.67 -17.39 -0.74
CA LYS A 129 10.49 -15.93 -0.93
C LYS A 129 10.11 -15.57 -2.38
N ILE A 130 10.66 -16.27 -3.37
CA ILE A 130 10.24 -16.15 -4.78
C ILE A 130 8.77 -16.51 -4.95
N ILE A 131 8.34 -17.65 -4.38
CA ILE A 131 6.94 -18.09 -4.41
C ILE A 131 6.04 -17.05 -3.73
N GLN A 132 6.45 -16.51 -2.58
CA GLN A 132 5.73 -15.45 -1.89
C GLN A 132 5.58 -14.20 -2.79
N GLY A 133 6.66 -13.76 -3.44
CA GLY A 133 6.62 -12.64 -4.39
C GLY A 133 5.67 -12.89 -5.56
N ILE A 134 5.67 -14.09 -6.13
CA ILE A 134 4.71 -14.49 -7.19
C ILE A 134 3.27 -14.44 -6.67
N THR A 135 3.02 -14.97 -5.47
CA THR A 135 1.66 -14.97 -4.88
C THR A 135 1.16 -13.55 -4.60
N GLN A 136 2.05 -12.63 -4.18
CA GLN A 136 1.74 -11.21 -4.02
C GLN A 136 1.34 -10.58 -5.35
N ILE A 137 2.18 -10.74 -6.40
CA ILE A 137 1.91 -10.20 -7.74
C ILE A 137 0.56 -10.70 -8.27
N ILE A 138 0.29 -12.00 -8.17
CA ILE A 138 -0.98 -12.58 -8.64
C ILE A 138 -2.17 -11.96 -7.89
N SER A 139 -2.06 -11.82 -6.57
CA SER A 139 -3.11 -11.24 -5.72
C SER A 139 -3.41 -9.80 -6.10
N GLU A 140 -2.36 -8.99 -6.25
CA GLU A 140 -2.51 -7.58 -6.61
C GLU A 140 -3.06 -7.39 -8.03
N ILE A 141 -2.64 -8.22 -8.99
CA ILE A 141 -3.22 -8.23 -10.35
C ILE A 141 -4.72 -8.54 -10.28
N ILE A 142 -5.13 -9.54 -9.50
CA ILE A 142 -6.56 -9.86 -9.31
C ILE A 142 -7.30 -8.65 -8.74
N ILE A 143 -6.74 -7.98 -7.73
CA ILE A 143 -7.35 -6.78 -7.12
C ILE A 143 -7.48 -5.64 -8.14
N ILE A 144 -6.45 -5.38 -8.95
CA ILE A 144 -6.47 -4.35 -10.00
C ILE A 144 -7.55 -4.67 -11.04
N ILE A 145 -7.62 -5.93 -11.49
CA ILE A 145 -8.64 -6.38 -12.45
C ILE A 145 -10.04 -6.18 -11.84
N LEU A 146 -10.26 -6.61 -10.60
CA LEU A 146 -11.52 -6.40 -9.90
C LEU A 146 -11.88 -4.92 -9.81
N ALA A 147 -10.95 -4.06 -9.41
CA ALA A 147 -11.18 -2.62 -9.32
C ALA A 147 -11.62 -2.01 -10.65
N PHE A 148 -10.93 -2.34 -11.75
CA PHE A 148 -11.22 -1.76 -13.07
C PHE A 148 -12.45 -2.35 -13.75
N CYS A 149 -12.73 -3.64 -13.53
CA CYS A 149 -13.93 -4.28 -14.06
C CYS A 149 -15.20 -3.83 -13.32
N LEU A 150 -15.12 -3.66 -12.00
CA LEU A 150 -16.28 -3.41 -11.16
C LEU A 150 -16.58 -1.91 -10.96
N ASP A 151 -15.55 -1.05 -10.98
CA ASP A 151 -15.72 0.40 -10.89
C ASP A 151 -15.22 1.13 -12.15
N LYS A 152 -16.14 1.24 -13.12
CA LYS A 152 -15.89 1.99 -14.37
C LYS A 152 -15.59 3.48 -14.14
N LYS A 153 -15.92 4.07 -12.97
CA LYS A 153 -15.61 5.48 -12.70
C LYS A 153 -14.10 5.67 -12.55
N ILE A 154 -13.39 4.72 -11.95
CA ILE A 154 -11.92 4.75 -11.81
C ILE A 154 -11.28 4.80 -13.19
N VAL A 155 -11.67 3.88 -14.08
CA VAL A 155 -11.13 3.81 -15.45
C VAL A 155 -11.39 5.11 -16.20
N LYS A 156 -12.61 5.66 -16.09
CA LYS A 156 -12.96 6.95 -16.70
C LYS A 156 -12.12 8.10 -16.14
N ARG A 157 -11.90 8.15 -14.82
CA ARG A 157 -11.04 9.16 -14.19
C ARG A 157 -9.62 9.08 -14.73
N ILE A 158 -9.02 7.88 -14.75
CA ILE A 158 -7.65 7.68 -15.25
C ILE A 158 -7.54 8.12 -16.70
N PHE A 159 -8.42 7.60 -17.57
CA PHE A 159 -8.39 7.92 -19.00
C PHE A 159 -8.59 9.42 -19.27
N ASN A 160 -9.56 10.06 -18.60
CA ASN A 160 -9.80 11.48 -18.77
C ASN A 160 -8.67 12.35 -18.22
N THR A 161 -7.96 11.89 -17.18
CA THR A 161 -6.81 12.61 -16.65
C THR A 161 -5.68 12.67 -17.67
N PHE A 162 -5.32 11.52 -18.25
CA PHE A 162 -4.31 11.47 -19.31
C PHE A 162 -4.73 12.22 -20.57
N LYS A 163 -6.02 12.20 -20.92
CA LYS A 163 -6.53 12.86 -22.14
C LYS A 163 -6.67 14.38 -22.00
N LYS A 164 -7.18 14.87 -20.87
CA LYS A 164 -7.60 16.28 -20.71
C LYS A 164 -6.74 17.07 -19.73
N SER A 165 -6.01 16.41 -18.82
CA SER A 165 -5.32 17.06 -17.69
C SER A 165 -3.83 16.71 -17.62
N TYR A 166 -3.20 16.33 -18.73
CA TYR A 166 -1.81 15.87 -18.74
C TYR A 166 -0.80 16.93 -18.26
N VAL A 167 -1.02 18.22 -18.54
CA VAL A 167 -0.13 19.30 -18.06
C VAL A 167 -0.20 19.46 -16.53
N PRO A 168 -1.39 19.65 -15.92
CA PRO A 168 -1.51 19.59 -14.46
C PRO A 168 -0.98 18.28 -13.86
N LEU A 169 -1.21 17.15 -14.53
CA LEU A 169 -0.72 15.84 -14.09
C LEU A 169 0.80 15.84 -13.94
N ILE A 170 1.54 16.18 -14.99
CA ILE A 170 3.01 16.20 -14.96
C ILE A 170 3.52 17.15 -13.87
N PHE A 171 2.97 18.37 -13.80
CA PHE A 171 3.40 19.36 -12.81
C PHE A 171 3.23 18.86 -11.37
N TRP A 172 2.05 18.33 -11.02
CA TRP A 172 1.77 17.86 -9.67
C TRP A 172 2.47 16.54 -9.34
N VAL A 173 2.72 15.68 -10.33
CA VAL A 173 3.51 14.47 -10.16
C VAL A 173 4.97 14.83 -9.84
N VAL A 174 5.56 15.79 -10.53
CA VAL A 174 6.92 16.26 -10.22
C VAL A 174 7.00 16.87 -8.83
N ILE A 175 6.04 17.73 -8.45
CA ILE A 175 5.99 18.29 -7.09
C ILE A 175 5.85 17.19 -6.03
N GLY A 176 4.96 16.23 -6.27
CA GLY A 176 4.76 15.10 -5.35
C GLY A 176 6.03 14.28 -5.17
N LEU A 177 6.72 13.95 -6.26
CA LEU A 177 7.99 13.23 -6.24
C LEU A 177 9.08 14.00 -5.48
N LEU A 178 9.26 15.29 -5.78
CA LEU A 178 10.23 16.13 -5.07
C LEU A 178 9.90 16.21 -3.57
N THR A 179 8.62 16.30 -3.21
CA THR A 179 8.18 16.33 -1.81
C THR A 179 8.49 15.00 -1.12
N LEU A 180 8.25 13.85 -1.76
CA LEU A 180 8.65 12.54 -1.23
C LEU A 180 10.16 12.46 -1.00
N ILE A 181 10.96 12.81 -2.01
CA ILE A 181 12.42 12.74 -1.91
C ILE A 181 12.94 13.66 -0.80
N ILE A 182 12.47 14.92 -0.73
CA ILE A 182 12.96 15.90 0.25
C ILE A 182 12.51 15.54 1.66
N ILE A 183 11.21 15.25 1.84
CA ILE A 183 10.64 15.10 3.18
C ILE A 183 10.80 13.66 3.68
N SER A 184 10.33 12.67 2.94
CA SER A 184 10.36 11.27 3.38
C SER A 184 11.79 10.72 3.37
N THR A 185 12.50 10.88 2.26
CA THR A 185 13.82 10.26 2.07
C THR A 185 14.93 11.09 2.72
N ALA A 186 15.13 12.33 2.29
CA ALA A 186 16.27 13.13 2.74
C ALA A 186 16.12 13.59 4.21
N PHE A 187 14.95 14.10 4.59
CA PHE A 187 14.73 14.58 5.95
C PHE A 187 14.46 13.44 6.94
N PHE A 188 13.39 12.66 6.78
CA PHE A 188 13.07 11.64 7.79
C PHE A 188 14.01 10.42 7.74
N SER A 189 14.18 9.78 6.59
CA SER A 189 15.01 8.56 6.53
C SER A 189 16.50 8.86 6.72
N ILE A 190 17.10 9.74 5.91
CA ILE A 190 18.55 9.99 5.96
C ILE A 190 18.94 10.84 7.17
N LEU A 191 18.34 12.02 7.35
CA LEU A 191 18.77 12.95 8.40
C LEU A 191 18.31 12.52 9.80
N ILE A 192 17.04 12.15 9.98
CA ILE A 192 16.50 11.82 11.30
C ILE A 192 16.79 10.35 11.69
N GLU A 193 16.31 9.37 10.92
CA GLU A 193 16.41 7.95 11.29
C GLU A 193 17.86 7.45 11.23
N ASN A 194 18.55 7.64 10.09
CA ASN A 194 19.89 7.08 9.90
C ASN A 194 21.00 7.91 10.59
N ASN A 195 20.98 9.24 10.46
CA ASN A 195 22.08 10.07 10.96
C ASN A 195 21.90 10.49 12.43
N LEU A 196 20.73 11.02 12.80
CA LEU A 196 20.49 11.54 14.15
C LEU A 196 20.21 10.41 15.16
N LEU A 197 19.29 9.51 14.82
CA LEU A 197 18.85 8.41 15.70
C LEU A 197 19.70 7.14 15.54
N LYS A 198 20.45 7.03 14.44
CA LYS A 198 21.36 5.90 14.14
C LYS A 198 20.62 4.56 14.11
N PHE A 199 19.41 4.57 13.58
CA PHE A 199 18.67 3.35 13.35
C PHE A 199 19.36 2.51 12.26
N PRO A 200 19.28 1.17 12.35
CA PRO A 200 19.76 0.30 11.28
C PRO A 200 18.94 0.53 10.01
N GLN A 201 19.32 -0.12 8.92
CA GLN A 201 18.52 -0.12 7.71
C GLN A 201 17.15 -0.78 7.97
N SER A 202 16.11 -0.32 7.27
CA SER A 202 14.75 -0.84 7.46
C SER A 202 14.65 -2.30 7.03
N ASP A 203 13.83 -3.07 7.76
CA ASP A 203 13.63 -4.50 7.47
C ASP A 203 13.07 -4.71 6.06
N ASN A 204 12.24 -3.76 5.60
CA ASN A 204 11.71 -3.76 4.24
C ASN A 204 12.85 -3.61 3.22
N GLN A 205 13.74 -2.62 3.35
CA GLN A 205 14.86 -2.43 2.43
C GLN A 205 15.83 -3.62 2.48
N ASP A 206 16.14 -4.11 3.68
CA ASP A 206 16.95 -5.30 3.90
C ASP A 206 16.40 -6.53 3.19
N SER A 207 15.08 -6.73 3.24
CA SER A 207 14.42 -7.86 2.59
C SER A 207 14.57 -7.81 1.07
N LEU A 208 14.63 -6.61 0.48
CA LEU A 208 14.81 -6.41 -0.96
C LEU A 208 16.26 -6.65 -1.39
N ILE A 209 17.25 -6.21 -0.59
CA ILE A 209 18.66 -6.31 -0.96
C ILE A 209 19.24 -7.71 -0.72
N LYS A 210 18.81 -8.42 0.33
CA LYS A 210 19.39 -9.73 0.70
C LYS A 210 19.32 -10.78 -0.42
N MET A 211 18.27 -10.75 -1.25
CA MET A 211 18.12 -11.68 -2.38
C MET A 211 18.91 -11.26 -3.64
N LEU A 212 19.52 -10.07 -3.63
CA LEU A 212 20.38 -9.56 -4.70
C LEU A 212 21.87 -9.84 -4.46
N ASP A 213 22.22 -10.35 -3.27
CA ASP A 213 23.59 -10.69 -2.86
C ASP A 213 24.28 -11.59 -3.90
N GLN A 214 25.56 -11.34 -4.15
CA GLN A 214 26.42 -12.07 -5.09
C GLN A 214 26.61 -13.53 -4.70
N ASN A 215 26.39 -13.88 -3.43
CA ASN A 215 26.45 -15.25 -2.93
C ASN A 215 25.27 -16.13 -3.39
N GLN A 216 24.19 -15.53 -3.89
CA GLN A 216 23.04 -16.28 -4.41
C GLN A 216 23.30 -16.80 -5.84
N PRO A 217 22.76 -17.99 -6.21
CA PRO A 217 22.80 -18.48 -7.58
C PRO A 217 22.27 -17.43 -8.58
N ASN A 218 22.95 -17.30 -9.74
CA ASN A 218 22.57 -16.32 -10.76
C ASN A 218 21.12 -16.47 -11.23
N SER A 219 20.58 -17.69 -11.29
CA SER A 219 19.18 -17.95 -11.62
C SER A 219 18.23 -17.32 -10.61
N ILE A 220 18.47 -17.50 -9.31
CA ILE A 220 17.67 -16.91 -8.22
C ILE A 220 17.72 -15.39 -8.30
N ARG A 221 18.91 -14.82 -8.47
CA ARG A 221 19.10 -13.37 -8.55
C ARG A 221 18.36 -12.76 -9.74
N ILE A 222 18.52 -13.33 -10.95
CA ILE A 222 17.84 -12.83 -12.15
C ILE A 222 16.32 -12.94 -12.01
N THR A 223 15.82 -14.09 -11.55
CA THR A 223 14.38 -14.27 -11.32
C THR A 223 13.87 -13.27 -10.29
N TYR A 224 14.59 -13.05 -9.19
CA TYR A 224 14.19 -12.11 -8.16
C TYR A 224 14.20 -10.66 -8.66
N ILE A 225 15.19 -10.24 -9.47
CA ILE A 225 15.22 -8.92 -10.10
C ILE A 225 13.98 -8.69 -10.97
N ILE A 226 13.61 -9.68 -11.80
CA ILE A 226 12.42 -9.58 -12.66
C ILE A 226 11.17 -9.42 -11.80
N LEU A 227 11.01 -10.24 -10.75
CA LEU A 227 9.88 -10.15 -9.83
C LEU A 227 9.85 -8.81 -9.09
N LEU A 228 11.01 -8.32 -8.65
CA LEU A 228 11.15 -7.04 -7.95
C LEU A 228 10.71 -5.88 -8.82
N VAL A 229 11.14 -5.84 -10.10
CA VAL A 229 10.72 -4.80 -11.06
C VAL A 229 9.21 -4.89 -11.32
N LEU A 230 8.69 -6.09 -11.59
CA LEU A 230 7.27 -6.29 -11.86
C LEU A 230 6.42 -5.83 -10.67
N LEU A 231 6.77 -6.25 -9.46
CA LEU A 231 6.04 -5.89 -8.25
C LEU A 231 6.18 -4.40 -7.95
N THR A 232 7.40 -3.91 -7.72
CA THR A 232 7.61 -2.58 -7.11
C THR A 232 7.31 -1.41 -8.05
N ILE A 233 7.45 -1.60 -9.38
CA ILE A 233 7.26 -0.54 -10.36
C ILE A 233 5.89 -0.61 -11.02
N ILE A 234 5.40 -1.81 -11.33
CA ILE A 234 4.22 -1.96 -12.18
C ILE A 234 2.98 -2.25 -11.33
N VAL A 235 3.02 -3.28 -10.50
CA VAL A 235 1.82 -3.85 -9.87
C VAL A 235 1.51 -3.19 -8.51
N ALA A 236 2.49 -3.10 -7.61
CA ALA A 236 2.28 -2.60 -6.26
C ALA A 236 1.83 -1.12 -6.24
N PRO A 237 2.45 -0.17 -6.97
CA PRO A 237 2.05 1.24 -6.87
C PRO A 237 0.59 1.49 -7.23
N ILE A 238 0.06 0.78 -8.24
CA ILE A 238 -1.34 0.94 -8.64
C ILE A 238 -2.28 0.21 -7.68
N CYS A 239 -1.92 -1.00 -7.23
CA CYS A 239 -2.73 -1.79 -6.30
C CYS A 239 -2.84 -1.08 -4.95
N GLU A 240 -1.71 -0.65 -4.39
CA GLU A 240 -1.65 0.06 -3.11
C GLU A 240 -2.43 1.36 -3.16
N GLU A 241 -2.35 2.14 -4.25
CA GLU A 241 -3.11 3.38 -4.34
C GLU A 241 -4.63 3.12 -4.50
N LEU A 242 -5.04 2.03 -5.15
CA LEU A 242 -6.44 1.60 -5.20
C LEU A 242 -6.95 1.18 -3.81
N CYS A 243 -6.12 0.51 -3.02
CA CYS A 243 -6.51 0.01 -1.71
C CYS A 243 -6.40 1.09 -0.62
N MET A 244 -5.35 1.89 -0.65
CA MET A 244 -5.04 2.88 0.38
C MET A 244 -5.67 4.24 0.09
N ARG A 245 -5.93 4.61 -1.17
CA ARG A 245 -6.63 5.88 -1.47
C ARG A 245 -8.08 5.64 -1.80
N GLU A 246 -8.34 4.93 -2.89
CA GLU A 246 -9.70 4.78 -3.41
C GLU A 246 -10.57 4.07 -2.37
N SER A 247 -10.20 2.85 -1.97
CA SER A 247 -10.97 2.08 -0.98
C SER A 247 -11.00 2.76 0.39
N TYR A 248 -9.88 3.27 0.87
CA TYR A 248 -9.77 3.82 2.22
C TYR A 248 -10.58 5.11 2.41
N PHE A 249 -10.51 6.05 1.48
CA PHE A 249 -11.31 7.27 1.53
C PHE A 249 -12.80 6.95 1.35
N SER A 250 -13.15 6.01 0.46
CA SER A 250 -14.54 5.60 0.26
C SER A 250 -15.13 4.96 1.52
N ASN A 251 -14.38 4.08 2.20
CA ASN A 251 -14.85 3.44 3.43
C ASN A 251 -14.89 4.40 4.63
N CYS A 252 -13.90 5.28 4.79
CA CYS A 252 -13.93 6.30 5.84
C CYS A 252 -15.12 7.26 5.65
N SER A 253 -15.51 7.53 4.40
CA SER A 253 -16.65 8.39 4.04
C SER A 253 -16.63 9.77 4.71
N ASN A 254 -15.42 10.28 4.93
CA ASN A 254 -15.12 11.63 5.33
C ASN A 254 -13.72 11.98 4.83
N GLU A 255 -13.57 13.13 4.17
CA GLU A 255 -12.32 13.49 3.50
C GLU A 255 -11.12 13.63 4.45
N TYR A 256 -11.32 14.14 5.67
CA TYR A 256 -10.25 14.38 6.64
C TYR A 256 -9.88 13.10 7.40
N ILE A 257 -10.89 12.31 7.78
CA ILE A 257 -10.66 11.00 8.39
C ILE A 257 -9.96 10.08 7.39
N GLY A 258 -10.42 10.09 6.13
CA GLY A 258 -9.81 9.37 5.02
C GLY A 258 -8.34 9.77 4.84
N LEU A 259 -8.04 11.08 4.83
CA LEU A 259 -6.66 11.58 4.73
C LEU A 259 -5.75 11.02 5.83
N ILE A 260 -6.20 11.09 7.09
CA ILE A 260 -5.40 10.66 8.25
C ILE A 260 -5.16 9.15 8.19
N PHE A 261 -6.22 8.35 8.13
CA PHE A 261 -6.06 6.90 8.26
C PHE A 261 -5.54 6.23 6.99
N SER A 262 -5.77 6.81 5.81
CA SER A 262 -5.12 6.39 4.56
C SER A 262 -3.60 6.56 4.65
N ALA A 263 -3.13 7.68 5.20
CA ALA A 263 -1.71 7.95 5.39
C ALA A 263 -1.08 7.04 6.44
N LEU A 264 -1.72 6.90 7.61
CA LEU A 264 -1.25 6.04 8.68
C LEU A 264 -1.19 4.57 8.25
N THR A 265 -2.19 4.09 7.52
CA THR A 265 -2.24 2.69 7.07
C THR A 265 -1.18 2.42 6.01
N PHE A 266 -0.94 3.35 5.08
CA PHE A 266 0.14 3.22 4.11
C PHE A 266 1.51 3.06 4.82
N GLY A 267 1.77 3.86 5.85
CA GLY A 267 2.98 3.66 6.67
C GLY A 267 2.96 2.31 7.39
N PHE A 268 1.85 1.99 8.05
CA PHE A 268 1.71 0.80 8.89
C PHE A 268 1.91 -0.52 8.15
N ILE A 269 1.53 -0.64 6.87
CA ILE A 269 1.80 -1.88 6.13
C ILE A 269 3.30 -2.17 5.95
N HIS A 270 4.16 -1.14 6.04
CA HIS A 270 5.61 -1.26 5.87
C HIS A 270 6.35 -1.59 7.17
N TYR A 271 5.90 -1.05 8.33
CA TYR A 271 6.57 -1.27 9.62
C TYR A 271 5.75 -2.10 10.62
N GLY A 272 4.44 -2.14 10.49
CA GLY A 272 3.53 -2.70 11.49
C GLY A 272 3.57 -4.22 11.57
N ASN A 273 3.66 -4.89 10.42
CA ASN A 273 3.72 -6.36 10.35
C ASN A 273 5.06 -6.92 10.84
N THR A 274 6.15 -6.20 10.59
CA THR A 274 7.51 -6.60 10.99
C THR A 274 7.87 -6.07 12.38
N GLY A 275 7.18 -5.06 12.90
CA GLY A 275 7.56 -4.39 14.14
C GLY A 275 8.72 -3.40 13.99
N ASP A 276 9.00 -2.97 12.75
CA ASP A 276 10.08 -2.05 12.38
C ASP A 276 9.72 -0.57 12.63
N PHE A 277 9.20 -0.31 13.84
CA PHE A 277 8.70 1.01 14.25
C PHE A 277 9.76 2.11 14.25
N GLU A 278 11.04 1.76 14.18
CA GLU A 278 12.16 2.68 14.00
C GLU A 278 12.01 3.54 12.73
N HIS A 279 11.41 2.97 11.67
CA HIS A 279 11.21 3.65 10.39
C HIS A 279 9.78 4.18 10.21
N PHE A 280 9.02 4.34 11.30
CA PHE A 280 7.64 4.80 11.20
C PHE A 280 7.54 6.21 10.59
N MET A 281 8.53 7.08 10.80
CA MET A 281 8.45 8.48 10.36
C MET A 281 8.53 8.58 8.85
N SER A 282 9.54 7.95 8.23
CA SER A 282 9.72 7.96 6.79
C SER A 282 8.52 7.31 6.07
N TYR A 283 8.13 6.09 6.46
CA TYR A 283 6.99 5.40 5.83
C TYR A 283 5.66 6.13 6.02
N THR A 284 5.37 6.64 7.22
CA THR A 284 4.12 7.37 7.47
C THR A 284 4.11 8.69 6.71
N MET A 285 5.24 9.39 6.62
CA MET A 285 5.30 10.67 5.90
C MET A 285 5.14 10.48 4.38
N ALA A 286 5.67 9.40 3.81
CA ALA A 286 5.35 9.01 2.44
C ALA A 286 3.83 8.82 2.25
N GLY A 287 3.20 8.11 3.19
CA GLY A 287 1.74 7.92 3.22
C GLY A 287 0.97 9.25 3.29
N ILE A 288 1.42 10.19 4.12
CA ILE A 288 0.81 11.54 4.26
C ILE A 288 0.90 12.29 2.93
N ILE A 289 2.05 12.27 2.26
CA ILE A 289 2.25 12.98 1.00
C ILE A 289 1.33 12.41 -0.10
N LEU A 290 1.31 11.08 -0.26
CA LEU A 290 0.48 10.42 -1.26
C LEU A 290 -1.03 10.60 -0.98
N ALA A 291 -1.46 10.48 0.27
CA ALA A 291 -2.85 10.73 0.67
C ALA A 291 -3.23 12.21 0.44
N SER A 292 -2.32 13.14 0.71
CA SER A 292 -2.53 14.57 0.46
C SER A 292 -2.66 14.87 -1.03
N ILE A 293 -1.86 14.23 -1.89
CA ILE A 293 -1.96 14.38 -3.35
C ILE A 293 -3.31 13.88 -3.84
N PHE A 294 -3.76 12.70 -3.40
CA PHE A 294 -5.07 12.16 -3.73
C PHE A 294 -6.21 13.05 -3.26
N TRP A 295 -6.16 13.52 -2.01
CA TRP A 295 -7.15 14.43 -1.47
C TRP A 295 -7.17 15.73 -2.27
N PHE A 296 -6.00 16.35 -2.47
CA PHE A 296 -5.87 17.62 -3.17
C PHE A 296 -6.39 17.55 -4.62
N SER A 297 -6.10 16.44 -5.32
CA SER A 297 -6.60 16.12 -6.68
C SER A 297 -8.07 15.68 -6.73
N LYS A 298 -8.82 15.83 -5.63
CA LYS A 298 -10.25 15.50 -5.50
C LYS A 298 -10.58 14.03 -5.73
N GLY A 299 -9.74 13.15 -5.20
CA GLY A 299 -9.92 11.70 -5.29
C GLY A 299 -9.53 11.15 -6.66
N ASN A 300 -8.60 11.82 -7.35
CA ASN A 300 -8.05 11.33 -8.60
C ASN A 300 -6.76 10.56 -8.34
N ILE A 301 -6.91 9.23 -8.30
CA ILE A 301 -5.83 8.28 -8.04
C ILE A 301 -4.65 8.38 -9.01
N THR A 302 -4.87 8.85 -10.24
CA THR A 302 -3.81 8.95 -11.26
C THR A 302 -2.62 9.77 -10.78
N TYR A 303 -2.88 10.83 -10.00
CA TYR A 303 -1.83 11.72 -9.50
C TYR A 303 -0.96 11.02 -8.45
N SER A 304 -1.59 10.40 -7.44
CA SER A 304 -0.86 9.75 -6.35
C SER A 304 -0.20 8.45 -6.84
N TRP A 305 -0.85 7.70 -7.74
CA TRP A 305 -0.28 6.52 -8.40
C TRP A 305 1.01 6.83 -9.14
N LEU A 306 1.05 7.85 -10.00
CA LEU A 306 2.27 8.16 -10.74
C LEU A 306 3.39 8.68 -9.83
N VAL A 307 3.05 9.42 -8.77
CA VAL A 307 4.02 9.85 -7.77
C VAL A 307 4.63 8.65 -7.05
N HIS A 308 3.79 7.70 -6.63
CA HIS A 308 4.24 6.47 -5.98
C HIS A 308 5.11 5.62 -6.92
N LEU A 309 4.66 5.40 -8.16
CA LEU A 309 5.41 4.64 -9.17
C LEU A 309 6.79 5.25 -9.43
N LEU A 310 6.88 6.57 -9.61
CA LEU A 310 8.16 7.24 -9.85
C LEU A 310 9.06 7.21 -8.63
N ASN A 311 8.50 7.29 -7.42
CA ASN A 311 9.28 7.15 -6.19
C ASN A 311 9.88 5.73 -6.08
N ASN A 312 9.11 4.69 -6.38
CA ASN A 312 9.62 3.32 -6.36
C ASN A 312 10.65 3.09 -7.46
N LEU A 313 10.45 3.68 -8.65
CA LEU A 313 11.44 3.63 -9.72
C LEU A 313 12.75 4.30 -9.29
N PHE A 314 12.67 5.47 -8.66
CA PHE A 314 13.83 6.16 -8.13
C PHE A 314 14.56 5.30 -7.07
N ALA A 315 13.82 4.74 -6.11
CA ALA A 315 14.39 3.87 -5.08
C ALA A 315 15.06 2.62 -5.68
N LEU A 316 14.43 2.00 -6.68
CA LEU A 316 14.99 0.83 -7.36
C LEU A 316 16.27 1.16 -8.13
N ILE A 317 16.32 2.33 -8.79
CA ILE A 317 17.55 2.81 -9.45
C ILE A 317 18.68 2.94 -8.42
N LEU A 318 18.40 3.51 -7.24
CA LEU A 318 19.41 3.63 -6.19
C LEU A 318 19.94 2.27 -5.72
N VAL A 319 19.07 1.25 -5.60
CA VAL A 319 19.47 -0.12 -5.24
C VAL A 319 20.46 -0.75 -6.23
N PHE A 320 20.38 -0.40 -7.52
CA PHE A 320 21.28 -0.96 -8.54
C PHE A 320 22.52 -0.11 -8.83
N VAL A 321 22.53 1.16 -8.42
CA VAL A 321 23.61 2.11 -8.71
C VAL A 321 24.56 2.31 -7.52
N LEU A 322 24.06 2.18 -6.29
CA LEU A 322 24.82 2.34 -5.05
C LEU A 322 25.24 0.99 -4.47
#